data_AF-A0AAW6SUN5-F1
#
_entry.id   AF-A0AAW6SUN5-F1
#
_cell.length_a   1.000
_cell.length_b   1.000
_cell.length_c   1.000
_cell.angle_alpha   90.00
_cell.angle_beta   90.00
_cell.angle_gamma   90.00
#
_symmetry.space_group_name_H-M   'P 1'
#
loop_
_entity.id
_entity.type
_entity.pdbx_description
1 polymer ?
#
loop_
_entity_poly.entity_id
_entity_poly.type
_entity_poly.pdbx_seq_one_letter_code
_entity_poly.pdbx_strand_id
1 'polypeptide(L)'
;MKTVSKYCCVLFMILLLLNGCSSSQEKKKDAENMNKVISKYIINHNKNAYVETEKQFEVHKIYGKIEKNGMVDVYMYSLYEGYNHETMEKPQSGGSRPVFIRLQKDGEKYKVIDYKEPVSGESFVTSIKKMFPSEYAKTTINDSDKAKDLQKMMEKKVNKWLSELKKID
;
A
#
# COMPACT_ATOMS: atom_id res chain seq x y z
N MET A 1 -44.83 -13.59 -44.72
CA MET A 1 -43.47 -13.12 -44.33
C MET A 1 -43.59 -11.79 -43.64
N LYS A 2 -43.14 -11.69 -42.37
CA LYS A 2 -42.52 -10.54 -41.67
C LYS A 2 -42.68 -10.74 -40.15
N THR A 3 -41.88 -11.64 -39.60
CA THR A 3 -41.60 -11.74 -38.15
C THR A 3 -40.15 -11.32 -37.92
N VAL A 4 -39.83 -10.07 -38.28
CA VAL A 4 -38.58 -9.42 -37.88
C VAL A 4 -38.99 -8.30 -36.93
N SER A 5 -39.13 -8.60 -35.64
CA SER A 5 -39.48 -7.55 -34.66
C SER A 5 -39.10 -7.86 -33.21
N LYS A 6 -38.99 -9.13 -32.77
CA LYS A 6 -38.70 -9.42 -31.35
C LYS A 6 -37.25 -9.70 -30.99
N TYR A 7 -36.42 -10.14 -31.94
CA TYR A 7 -35.04 -10.55 -31.65
C TYR A 7 -34.03 -9.39 -31.63
N CYS A 8 -34.38 -8.23 -32.21
CA CYS A 8 -33.48 -7.08 -32.26
C CYS A 8 -33.34 -6.40 -30.87
N CYS A 9 -34.41 -6.37 -30.07
CA CYS A 9 -34.40 -5.75 -28.75
C CYS A 9 -33.64 -6.58 -27.69
N VAL A 10 -33.60 -7.91 -27.85
CA VAL A 10 -32.91 -8.80 -26.90
C VAL A 10 -31.39 -8.76 -27.11
N LEU A 11 -30.92 -8.64 -28.35
CA LEU A 11 -29.48 -8.52 -28.64
C LEU A 11 -28.88 -7.20 -28.14
N PHE A 12 -29.67 -6.11 -28.10
CA PHE A 12 -29.21 -4.80 -27.64
C PHE A 12 -29.03 -4.70 -26.11
N MET A 13 -29.74 -5.52 -25.32
CA MET A 13 -29.57 -5.54 -23.86
C MET A 13 -28.33 -6.30 -23.39
N ILE A 14 -27.83 -7.27 -24.16
CA ILE A 14 -26.66 -8.08 -23.77
C ILE A 14 -25.35 -7.29 -23.94
N LEU A 15 -25.28 -6.36 -24.89
CA LEU A 15 -24.10 -5.52 -25.15
C LEU A 15 -23.83 -4.45 -24.08
N LEU A 16 -24.84 -4.07 -23.28
CA LEU A 16 -24.69 -3.07 -22.20
C LEU A 16 -24.04 -3.63 -20.93
N LEU A 17 -23.93 -4.95 -20.78
CA LEU A 17 -23.38 -5.60 -19.59
C LEU A 17 -21.85 -5.83 -19.66
N LEU A 18 -21.21 -5.61 -20.81
CA LEU A 18 -19.79 -5.94 -21.03
C LEU A 18 -18.81 -4.80 -20.72
N ASN A 19 -19.27 -3.55 -20.58
CA ASN A 19 -18.37 -2.39 -20.39
C ASN A 19 -18.05 -2.04 -18.92
N GLY A 20 -18.66 -2.74 -17.95
CA GLY A 20 -18.49 -2.43 -16.52
C GLY A 20 -17.22 -3.00 -15.86
N CYS A 21 -16.60 -4.03 -16.45
CA CYS A 21 -15.55 -4.80 -15.75
C CYS A 21 -14.13 -4.20 -15.89
N SER A 22 -13.80 -3.59 -17.03
CA SER A 22 -12.43 -3.11 -17.35
C SER A 22 -11.91 -2.07 -16.34
N SER A 23 -12.74 -1.08 -15.98
CA SER A 23 -12.32 0.04 -15.14
C SER A 23 -11.97 -0.37 -13.69
N SER A 24 -12.58 -1.45 -13.19
CA SER A 24 -12.31 -1.95 -11.83
C SER A 24 -10.96 -2.65 -11.72
N GLN A 25 -10.59 -3.41 -12.76
CA GLN A 25 -9.31 -4.11 -12.83
C GLN A 25 -8.15 -3.14 -13.00
N GLU A 26 -8.32 -2.12 -13.85
CA GLU A 26 -7.33 -1.04 -14.04
C GLU A 26 -7.05 -0.30 -12.72
N LYS A 27 -8.10 0.11 -11.98
CA LYS A 27 -7.93 0.76 -10.67
C LYS A 27 -7.20 -0.10 -9.65
N LYS A 28 -7.49 -1.42 -9.64
CA LYS A 28 -6.80 -2.36 -8.75
C LYS A 28 -5.31 -2.46 -9.09
N LYS A 29 -5.00 -2.62 -10.38
CA LYS A 29 -3.61 -2.71 -10.87
C LYS A 29 -2.83 -1.43 -10.58
N ASP A 30 -3.44 -0.27 -10.76
CA ASP A 30 -2.85 1.05 -10.45
C ASP A 30 -2.51 1.18 -8.96
N ALA A 31 -3.44 0.80 -8.07
CA ALA A 31 -3.21 0.78 -6.63
C ALA A 31 -2.10 -0.20 -6.22
N GLU A 32 -2.08 -1.40 -6.81
CA GLU A 32 -1.00 -2.37 -6.58
C GLU A 32 0.36 -1.84 -7.02
N ASN A 33 0.43 -1.14 -8.15
CA ASN A 33 1.67 -0.55 -8.62
C ASN A 33 2.17 0.57 -7.69
N MET A 34 1.26 1.45 -7.28
CA MET A 34 1.56 2.50 -6.29
C MET A 34 2.12 1.90 -5.00
N ASN A 35 1.44 0.90 -4.44
CA ASN A 35 1.86 0.24 -3.20
C ASN A 35 3.24 -0.42 -3.35
N LYS A 36 3.54 -1.04 -4.50
CA LYS A 36 4.88 -1.61 -4.78
C LYS A 36 5.96 -0.53 -4.80
N VAL A 37 5.70 0.62 -5.43
CA VAL A 37 6.64 1.75 -5.46
C VAL A 37 6.89 2.29 -4.06
N ILE A 38 5.83 2.47 -3.27
CA ILE A 38 5.92 2.89 -1.86
C ILE A 38 6.75 1.90 -1.04
N SER A 39 6.41 0.61 -1.06
CA SER A 39 7.13 -0.42 -0.30
C SER A 39 8.62 -0.46 -0.66
N LYS A 40 8.93 -0.42 -1.97
CA LYS A 40 10.33 -0.42 -2.44
C LYS A 40 11.09 0.80 -1.94
N TYR A 41 10.45 1.98 -1.96
CA TYR A 41 11.08 3.19 -1.46
C TYR A 41 11.36 3.10 0.04
N ILE A 42 10.38 2.71 0.84
CA ILE A 42 10.52 2.61 2.31
C ILE A 42 11.58 1.58 2.70
N ILE A 43 11.60 0.42 2.03
CA ILE A 43 12.64 -0.59 2.27
C ILE A 43 14.02 0.00 1.97
N ASN A 44 14.18 0.68 0.83
CA ASN A 44 15.47 1.27 0.47
C ASN A 44 15.89 2.42 1.40
N HIS A 45 14.94 3.25 1.82
CA HIS A 45 15.14 4.36 2.75
C HIS A 45 15.67 3.86 4.11
N ASN A 46 15.22 2.69 4.55
CA ASN A 46 15.54 2.14 5.88
C ASN A 46 16.75 1.19 5.93
N LYS A 47 17.42 0.91 4.81
CA LYS A 47 18.51 -0.08 4.74
C LYS A 47 19.61 0.10 5.79
N ASN A 48 19.96 1.35 6.09
CA ASN A 48 21.05 1.67 7.03
C ASN A 48 20.54 2.17 8.39
N ALA A 49 19.22 2.23 8.59
CA ALA A 49 18.61 2.70 9.83
C ALA A 49 18.40 1.57 10.85
N TYR A 50 18.51 0.32 10.42
CA TYR A 50 18.25 -0.88 11.21
C TYR A 50 19.40 -1.88 11.04
N VAL A 51 19.47 -2.83 11.97
CA VAL A 51 20.36 -4.00 11.85
C VAL A 51 20.04 -4.73 10.54
N GLU A 52 21.10 -5.08 9.80
CA GLU A 52 21.02 -5.82 8.55
C GLU A 52 20.44 -7.22 8.77
N THR A 53 19.60 -7.65 7.82
CA THR A 53 18.95 -8.97 7.82
C THR A 53 18.96 -9.54 6.41
N GLU A 54 18.67 -10.82 6.24
CA GLU A 54 18.65 -11.47 4.92
C GLU A 54 17.54 -10.92 4.02
N LYS A 55 16.38 -10.62 4.60
CA LYS A 55 15.22 -10.11 3.86
C LYS A 55 14.53 -9.00 4.62
N GLN A 56 14.08 -7.96 3.90
CA GLN A 56 13.26 -6.89 4.45
C GLN A 56 11.91 -6.86 3.74
N PHE A 57 10.87 -6.58 4.52
CA PHE A 57 9.52 -6.39 4.02
C PHE A 57 8.95 -5.09 4.54
N GLU A 58 7.98 -4.58 3.79
CA GLU A 58 7.17 -3.44 4.20
C GLU A 58 5.71 -3.74 3.89
N VAL A 59 4.82 -3.34 4.79
CA VAL A 59 3.37 -3.30 4.60
C VAL A 59 2.83 -1.99 5.18
N HIS A 60 1.76 -1.48 4.60
CA HIS A 60 1.17 -0.22 5.03
C HIS A 60 -0.36 -0.23 4.99
N LYS A 61 -0.94 0.66 5.79
CA LYS A 61 -2.37 1.01 5.79
C LYS A 61 -2.50 2.46 5.35
N ILE A 62 -3.19 2.70 4.24
CA ILE A 62 -3.47 4.05 3.74
C ILE A 62 -4.71 4.59 4.46
N TYR A 63 -4.59 5.73 5.14
CA TYR A 63 -5.71 6.43 5.76
C TYR A 63 -6.40 7.38 4.79
N GLY A 64 -5.65 7.88 3.80
CA GLY A 64 -6.19 8.73 2.76
C GLY A 64 -5.18 9.09 1.70
N LYS A 65 -5.70 9.62 0.61
CA LYS A 65 -4.91 10.16 -0.48
C LYS A 65 -5.54 11.42 -1.06
N ILE A 66 -4.70 12.36 -1.49
CA ILE A 66 -5.11 13.57 -2.19
C ILE A 66 -4.42 13.57 -3.55
N GLU A 67 -5.19 13.56 -4.63
CA GLU A 67 -4.67 13.59 -5.99
C GLU A 67 -4.94 14.95 -6.63
N LYS A 68 -3.89 15.63 -7.12
CA LYS A 68 -4.00 16.93 -7.80
C LYS A 68 -2.83 17.14 -8.75
N ASN A 69 -3.13 17.54 -9.99
CA ASN A 69 -2.13 17.92 -10.99
C ASN A 69 -1.02 16.87 -11.21
N GLY A 70 -1.37 15.59 -11.27
CA GLY A 70 -0.41 14.49 -11.42
C GLY A 70 0.41 14.19 -10.16
N MET A 71 0.10 14.80 -9.01
CA MET A 71 0.69 14.48 -7.72
C MET A 71 -0.30 13.69 -6.87
N VAL A 72 0.22 12.71 -6.14
CA VAL A 72 -0.54 11.89 -5.19
C VAL A 72 0.11 11.99 -3.82
N ASP A 73 -0.57 12.66 -2.90
CA ASP A 73 -0.19 12.73 -1.50
C ASP A 73 -0.85 11.57 -0.77
N VAL A 74 -0.05 10.71 -0.13
CA VAL A 74 -0.53 9.53 0.59
C VAL A 74 -0.19 9.67 2.07
N TYR A 75 -1.20 9.45 2.92
CA TYR A 75 -1.11 9.52 4.37
C TYR A 75 -1.36 8.12 4.93
N MET A 76 -0.35 7.52 5.53
CA MET A 76 -0.37 6.10 5.86
C MET A 76 0.35 5.77 7.16
N TYR A 77 0.14 4.55 7.65
CA TYR A 77 0.97 3.92 8.66
C TYR A 77 1.73 2.77 8.00
N SER A 78 3.05 2.74 8.16
CA SER A 78 3.92 1.71 7.58
C SER A 78 4.51 0.85 8.69
N LEU A 79 4.64 -0.44 8.43
CA LEU A 79 5.40 -1.42 9.19
C LEU A 79 6.51 -1.94 8.29
N TYR A 80 7.76 -1.71 8.69
CA TYR A 80 8.97 -2.22 8.06
C TYR A 80 9.65 -3.19 9.01
N GLU A 81 9.98 -4.39 8.54
CA GLU A 81 10.65 -5.41 9.35
C GLU A 81 11.65 -6.23 8.53
N GLY A 82 12.74 -6.61 9.19
CA GLY A 82 13.80 -7.47 8.70
C GLY A 82 13.73 -8.87 9.30
N TYR A 83 14.02 -9.89 8.48
CA TYR A 83 13.91 -11.30 8.80
C TYR A 83 15.14 -12.07 8.31
N ASN A 84 15.50 -13.11 9.06
CA ASN A 84 16.49 -14.12 8.69
C ASN A 84 15.81 -15.49 8.64
N HIS A 85 16.20 -16.33 7.69
CA HIS A 85 15.66 -17.66 7.52
C HIS A 85 15.75 -18.49 8.80
N GLU A 86 16.88 -18.43 9.52
CA GLU A 86 17.11 -19.14 10.80
C GLU A 86 16.08 -18.80 11.87
N THR A 87 15.55 -17.57 11.84
CA THR A 87 14.58 -17.05 12.81
C THR A 87 13.13 -17.12 12.31
N MET A 88 12.93 -17.63 11.10
CA MET A 88 11.64 -17.83 10.46
C MET A 88 10.75 -16.57 10.50
N GLU A 89 9.60 -16.66 11.19
CA GLU A 89 8.57 -15.62 11.26
C GLU A 89 8.87 -14.55 12.32
N LYS A 90 9.99 -14.67 13.06
CA LYS A 90 10.35 -13.69 14.09
C LYS A 90 11.13 -12.52 13.46
N PRO A 91 10.63 -11.27 13.54
CA PRO A 91 11.37 -10.12 13.04
C PRO A 91 12.64 -9.90 13.89
N GLN A 92 13.75 -9.58 13.22
CA GLN A 92 15.06 -9.31 13.83
C GLN A 92 15.38 -7.81 13.92
N SER A 93 14.73 -7.02 13.07
CA SER A 93 14.85 -5.57 13.06
C SER A 93 13.57 -4.95 12.50
N GLY A 94 13.32 -3.67 12.79
CA GLY A 94 12.18 -2.98 12.22
C GLY A 94 11.56 -1.93 13.10
N GLY A 95 10.47 -1.37 12.59
CA GLY A 95 9.67 -0.37 13.27
C GLY A 95 8.42 -0.04 12.48
N SER A 96 7.49 0.61 13.15
CA SER A 96 6.26 1.09 12.52
C SER A 96 6.03 2.55 12.85
N ARG A 97 5.52 3.31 11.89
CA ARG A 97 5.29 4.76 12.06
C ARG A 97 4.34 5.34 11.02
N PRO A 98 3.70 6.48 11.34
CA PRO A 98 3.04 7.32 10.36
C PRO A 98 4.02 7.81 9.31
N VAL A 99 3.58 7.85 8.06
CA VAL A 99 4.37 8.32 6.92
C VAL A 99 3.49 9.18 6.02
N PHE A 100 4.03 10.33 5.63
CA PHE A 100 3.57 11.06 4.45
C PHE A 100 4.50 10.72 3.28
N ILE A 101 3.94 10.35 2.14
CA ILE A 101 4.70 10.16 0.90
C ILE A 101 4.00 10.87 -0.25
N ARG A 102 4.77 11.64 -1.02
CA ARG A 102 4.28 12.26 -2.25
C ARG A 102 4.84 11.54 -3.45
N LEU A 103 3.94 11.20 -4.36
CA LEU A 103 4.27 10.56 -5.63
C LEU A 103 3.95 11.51 -6.78
N GLN A 104 4.83 11.53 -7.78
CA GLN A 104 4.48 12.01 -9.11
C GLN A 104 3.94 10.83 -9.92
N LYS A 105 2.76 11.00 -10.54
CA LYS A 105 2.09 10.03 -11.39
C LYS A 105 2.23 10.45 -12.85
N ASP A 106 2.69 9.53 -13.69
CA ASP A 106 2.78 9.65 -15.14
C ASP A 106 2.18 8.39 -15.79
N GLY A 107 0.90 8.48 -16.19
CA GLY A 107 0.12 7.31 -16.58
C GLY A 107 0.00 6.29 -15.44
N GLU A 108 0.41 5.05 -15.69
CA GLU A 108 0.47 4.00 -14.67
C GLU A 108 1.76 4.05 -13.82
N LYS A 109 2.73 4.93 -14.12
CA LYS A 109 4.02 4.96 -13.43
C LYS A 109 3.99 5.93 -12.25
N TYR A 110 4.64 5.55 -11.17
CA TYR A 110 4.81 6.37 -9.97
C TYR A 110 6.28 6.59 -9.65
N LYS A 111 6.61 7.79 -9.19
CA LYS A 111 7.93 8.14 -8.64
C LYS A 111 7.74 8.87 -7.31
N VAL A 112 8.45 8.42 -6.26
CA VAL A 112 8.48 9.14 -4.98
C VAL A 112 9.29 10.42 -5.13
N ILE A 113 8.71 11.55 -4.70
CA ILE A 113 9.34 12.87 -4.76
C ILE A 113 9.43 13.59 -3.41
N ASP A 114 8.67 13.15 -2.41
CA ASP A 114 8.78 13.65 -1.02
C ASP A 114 8.44 12.50 -0.05
N TYR A 115 9.09 12.52 1.11
CA TYR A 115 8.93 11.52 2.17
C TYR A 115 9.15 12.19 3.52
N LYS A 116 8.18 12.04 4.43
CA LYS A 116 8.23 12.62 5.78
C LYS A 116 7.72 11.67 6.83
N GLU A 117 8.37 11.73 7.97
CA GLU A 117 8.03 11.02 9.19
C GLU A 117 7.79 12.03 10.33
N PRO A 118 6.94 11.70 11.31
CA PRO A 118 6.80 12.52 12.50
C PRO A 118 8.09 12.52 13.32
N VAL A 119 8.36 13.62 14.03
CA VAL A 119 9.44 13.65 15.03
C VAL A 119 9.10 12.71 16.19
N SER A 120 10.13 12.09 16.76
CA SER A 120 9.98 11.20 17.91
C SER A 120 9.75 11.96 19.23
N GLY A 121 9.41 11.21 20.29
CA GLY A 121 9.29 11.75 21.65
C GLY A 121 8.00 12.55 21.89
N GLU A 122 8.06 13.51 22.80
CA GLU A 122 6.89 14.28 23.27
C GLU A 122 6.19 15.06 22.13
N SER A 123 6.92 15.39 21.07
CA SER A 123 6.38 16.10 19.90
C SER A 123 5.71 15.20 18.86
N PHE A 124 5.66 13.88 19.07
CA PHE A 124 5.15 12.91 18.11
C PHE A 124 3.74 13.23 17.63
N VAL A 125 2.77 13.35 18.55
CA VAL A 125 1.36 13.62 18.22
C VAL A 125 1.21 14.96 17.49
N THR A 126 1.91 16.00 17.96
CA THR A 126 1.86 17.34 17.36
C THR A 126 2.44 17.35 15.95
N SER A 127 3.50 16.60 15.69
CA SER A 127 4.09 16.51 14.34
C SER A 127 3.21 15.77 13.35
N ILE A 128 2.48 14.73 13.77
CA ILE A 128 1.45 14.08 12.93
C ILE A 128 0.39 15.10 12.54
N LYS A 129 -0.12 15.88 13.50
CA LYS A 129 -1.16 16.90 13.24
C LYS A 129 -0.70 18.01 12.28
N LYS A 130 0.60 18.30 12.22
CA LYS A 130 1.19 19.25 11.27
C LYS A 130 1.43 18.63 9.89
N MET A 131 1.75 17.34 9.85
CA MET A 131 2.10 16.61 8.64
C MET A 131 0.87 16.13 7.86
N PHE A 132 -0.21 15.75 8.55
CA PHE A 132 -1.40 15.13 7.95
C PHE A 132 -2.59 16.10 7.97
N PRO A 133 -3.48 16.06 6.96
CA PRO A 133 -4.82 16.63 7.05
C PRO A 133 -5.53 16.18 8.32
N SER A 134 -6.34 17.07 8.91
CA SER A 134 -6.97 16.87 10.22
C SER A 134 -7.72 15.53 10.34
N GLU A 135 -8.45 15.13 9.30
CA GLU A 135 -9.19 13.86 9.31
C GLU A 135 -8.25 12.64 9.39
N TYR A 136 -7.17 12.62 8.58
CA TYR A 136 -6.22 11.51 8.57
C TYR A 136 -5.34 11.51 9.81
N ALA A 137 -4.99 12.69 10.33
CA ALA A 137 -4.25 12.82 11.59
C ALA A 137 -5.06 12.19 12.74
N LYS A 138 -6.34 12.54 12.87
CA LYS A 138 -7.22 12.00 13.90
C LYS A 138 -7.34 10.48 13.79
N THR A 139 -7.55 9.95 12.59
CA THR A 139 -7.63 8.50 12.37
C THR A 139 -6.33 7.80 12.71
N THR A 140 -5.19 8.31 12.24
CA THR A 140 -3.86 7.73 12.48
C THR A 140 -3.54 7.62 13.98
N ILE A 141 -3.85 8.68 14.74
CA ILE A 141 -3.62 8.74 16.19
C ILE A 141 -4.51 7.74 16.93
N ASN A 142 -5.78 7.63 16.53
CA ASN A 142 -6.79 6.86 17.28
C ASN A 142 -6.98 5.41 16.80
N ASP A 143 -6.40 5.00 15.68
CA ASP A 143 -6.52 3.63 15.15
C ASP A 143 -5.78 2.63 16.05
N SER A 144 -6.48 1.98 16.98
CA SER A 144 -5.91 0.98 17.90
C SER A 144 -5.56 -0.35 17.20
N ASP A 145 -6.20 -0.65 16.08
CA ASP A 145 -6.09 -1.94 15.40
C ASP A 145 -4.97 -1.97 14.35
N LYS A 146 -4.39 -0.82 13.99
CA LYS A 146 -3.34 -0.68 12.97
C LYS A 146 -2.22 -1.71 13.11
N ALA A 147 -1.73 -1.96 14.32
CA ALA A 147 -0.64 -2.91 14.56
C ALA A 147 -1.05 -4.34 14.17
N LYS A 148 -2.25 -4.76 14.57
CA LYS A 148 -2.79 -6.09 14.29
C LYS A 148 -3.03 -6.32 12.80
N ASP A 149 -3.59 -5.33 12.10
CA ASP A 149 -3.85 -5.42 10.66
C ASP A 149 -2.55 -5.50 9.85
N LEU A 150 -1.57 -4.65 10.19
CA LEU A 150 -0.26 -4.64 9.55
C LEU A 150 0.48 -5.97 9.81
N GLN A 151 0.45 -6.49 11.03
CA GLN A 151 1.11 -7.75 11.34
C GLN A 151 0.57 -8.90 10.49
N LYS A 152 -0.76 -9.02 10.34
CA LYS A 152 -1.36 -10.04 9.47
C LYS A 152 -0.94 -9.91 8.01
N MET A 153 -0.75 -8.69 7.52
CA MET A 153 -0.26 -8.46 6.16
C MET A 153 1.23 -8.83 6.04
N MET A 154 2.00 -8.58 7.09
CA MET A 154 3.43 -8.93 7.15
C MET A 154 3.62 -10.44 7.17
N GLU A 155 2.94 -11.15 8.06
CA GLU A 155 2.95 -12.61 8.17
C GLU A 155 2.68 -13.27 6.82
N LYS A 156 1.71 -12.76 6.04
CA LYS A 156 1.43 -13.26 4.68
C LYS A 156 2.63 -13.13 3.74
N LYS A 157 3.37 -12.02 3.80
CA LYS A 157 4.55 -11.80 2.94
C LYS A 157 5.72 -12.67 3.38
N VAL A 158 5.95 -12.77 4.69
CA VAL A 158 7.03 -13.57 5.27
C VAL A 158 6.80 -15.05 5.00
N ASN A 159 5.59 -15.56 5.25
CA ASN A 159 5.26 -16.97 5.03
C ASN A 159 5.37 -17.35 3.57
N LYS A 160 5.01 -16.44 2.66
CA LYS A 160 5.23 -16.64 1.22
C LYS A 160 6.73 -16.80 0.93
N TRP A 161 7.57 -15.91 1.42
CA TRP A 161 9.02 -16.00 1.22
C TRP A 161 9.63 -17.29 1.82
N LEU A 162 9.27 -17.64 3.05
CA LEU A 162 9.72 -18.89 3.68
C LEU A 162 9.27 -20.13 2.89
N SER A 163 8.06 -20.11 2.33
CA SER A 163 7.56 -21.20 1.48
C SER A 163 8.29 -21.31 0.13
N GLU A 164 8.82 -20.19 -0.38
CA GLU A 164 9.60 -20.16 -1.62
C GLU A 164 11.01 -20.71 -1.39
N LEU A 165 11.61 -20.46 -0.22
CA LEU A 165 12.90 -21.06 0.18
C LEU A 165 12.82 -22.58 0.29
N LYS A 166 11.78 -23.11 0.95
CA LYS A 166 11.56 -24.58 1.09
C LYS A 166 11.36 -25.34 -0.21
N LYS A 167 11.10 -24.66 -1.33
CA LYS A 167 10.96 -25.28 -2.65
C LYS A 167 12.29 -25.39 -3.40
N ILE A 168 13.32 -24.72 -2.89
CA ILE A 168 14.66 -24.66 -3.49
C ILE A 168 15.59 -25.71 -2.84
N ASP A 169 15.28 -26.10 -1.60
CA ASP A 169 15.88 -27.25 -0.90
C ASP A 169 15.27 -28.60 -1.34
#